data_AF-A0A6I1MXG4-F1
#
_entry.id   AF-A0A6I1MXG4-F1
#
_cell.length_a   1.000
_cell.length_b   1.000
_cell.length_c   1.000
_cell.angle_alpha   90.00
_cell.angle_beta   90.00
_cell.angle_gamma   90.00
#
_symmetry.space_group_name_H-M   'P 1'
#
loop_
_entity.id
_entity.type
_entity.pdbx_description
1 polymer ?
#
loop_
_entity_poly.entity_id
_entity_poly.type
_entity_poly.pdbx_seq_one_letter_code
_entity_poly.pdbx_strand_id
1 'polypeptide(L)'
;MKLVRLSAKDFARIASRTRLGPAATAMASGILVERRGLTEVAAEHGVTKQRVFLAVESVRKEYSNSLEQCGSLAVELELPHTLAAPLEQFVLALDAQESGELKLAMVRRLAVALE
;
A
#
# COMPACT_ATOMS: atom_id res chain seq x y z
N MET A 1 10.98 2.41 12.95
CA MET A 1 10.28 2.61 11.66
C MET A 1 8.81 2.93 11.92
N LYS A 2 8.23 3.93 11.23
CA LYS A 2 6.83 4.38 11.42
C LYS A 2 5.85 3.26 11.05
N LEU A 3 4.78 3.11 11.83
CA LEU A 3 3.69 2.15 11.57
C LEU A 3 3.09 2.40 10.17
N VAL A 4 3.43 1.52 9.22
CA VAL A 4 2.77 1.47 7.92
C VAL A 4 1.35 0.98 8.14
N ARG A 5 0.38 1.87 7.88
CA ARG A 5 -1.04 1.55 7.86
C ARG A 5 -1.39 1.01 6.49
N LEU A 6 -2.15 -0.07 6.42
CA LEU A 6 -2.59 -0.65 5.15
C LEU A 6 -4.11 -0.62 5.06
N SER A 7 -4.63 -0.34 3.86
CA SER A 7 -6.03 -0.59 3.58
C SER A 7 -6.29 -2.11 3.62
N ALA A 8 -7.53 -2.53 3.90
CA ALA A 8 -7.87 -3.96 3.90
C ALA A 8 -7.56 -4.63 2.54
N LYS A 9 -7.77 -3.91 1.43
CA LYS A 9 -7.47 -4.40 0.08
C LYS A 9 -5.95 -4.55 -0.15
N ASP A 10 -5.16 -3.57 0.26
CA ASP A 10 -3.70 -3.64 0.14
C ASP A 10 -3.11 -4.71 1.03
N PHE A 11 -3.61 -4.81 2.27
CA PHE A 11 -3.21 -5.87 3.19
C PHE A 11 -3.49 -7.25 2.62
N ALA A 12 -4.70 -7.51 2.11
CA ALA A 12 -5.04 -8.80 1.51
C ALA A 12 -4.11 -9.14 0.33
N ARG A 13 -3.84 -8.16 -0.54
CA ARG A 13 -2.90 -8.31 -1.66
C ARG A 13 -1.47 -8.68 -1.18
N ILE A 14 -0.95 -7.99 -0.18
CA ILE A 14 0.41 -8.23 0.35
C ILE A 14 0.45 -9.56 1.11
N ALA A 15 -0.51 -9.81 1.98
CA ALA A 15 -0.60 -11.03 2.79
C ALA A 15 -0.70 -12.28 1.90
N SER A 16 -1.37 -12.20 0.75
CA SER A 16 -1.41 -13.31 -0.23
C SER A 16 -0.05 -13.71 -0.80
N ARG A 17 0.93 -12.79 -0.79
CA ARG A 17 2.32 -13.04 -1.22
C ARG A 17 3.18 -13.59 -0.08
N THR A 18 2.74 -13.44 1.16
CA THR A 18 3.42 -14.02 2.32
C THR A 18 3.04 -15.48 2.50
N ARG A 19 3.94 -16.29 3.08
CA ARG A 19 3.65 -17.69 3.48
C ARG A 19 2.99 -17.78 4.86
N LEU A 20 2.24 -16.76 5.26
CA LEU A 20 1.59 -16.73 6.56
C LEU A 20 0.36 -17.63 6.57
N GLY A 21 0.23 -18.44 7.62
CA GLY A 21 -0.99 -19.21 7.85
C GLY A 21 -2.16 -18.32 8.31
N PRO A 22 -3.41 -18.81 8.25
CA PRO A 22 -4.62 -18.02 8.51
C PRO A 22 -4.60 -17.26 9.85
N ALA A 23 -4.13 -17.92 10.92
CA ALA A 23 -4.03 -17.31 12.25
C ALA A 23 -3.00 -16.16 12.28
N ALA A 24 -1.87 -16.30 11.57
CA ALA A 24 -0.85 -15.24 11.51
C ALA A 24 -1.31 -14.05 10.66
N THR A 25 -2.06 -14.33 9.59
CA THR A 25 -2.69 -13.29 8.77
C THR A 25 -3.73 -12.51 9.56
N ALA A 26 -4.56 -13.18 10.37
CA ALA A 26 -5.54 -12.52 11.24
C ALA A 26 -4.85 -11.61 12.28
N MET A 27 -3.80 -12.11 12.95
CA MET A 27 -3.02 -11.32 13.89
C MET A 27 -2.40 -10.07 13.24
N ALA A 28 -1.85 -10.21 12.04
CA ALA A 28 -1.28 -9.08 11.31
C ALA A 28 -2.36 -8.07 10.85
N SER A 29 -3.54 -8.54 10.45
CA SER A 29 -4.70 -7.70 10.09
C SER A 29 -5.16 -6.84 11.28
N GLY A 30 -5.28 -7.45 12.47
CA GLY A 30 -5.67 -6.74 13.69
C GLY A 30 -4.78 -5.53 13.99
N ILE A 31 -3.48 -5.63 13.70
CA ILE A 31 -2.52 -4.55 13.92
C ILE A 31 -2.48 -3.55 12.74
N LEU A 32 -2.36 -4.04 11.51
CA LEU A 32 -2.04 -3.22 10.33
C LEU A 32 -3.28 -2.58 9.68
N VAL A 33 -4.46 -3.17 9.88
CA VAL A 33 -5.74 -2.69 9.33
C VAL A 33 -6.63 -2.14 10.45
N GLU A 34 -6.86 -2.92 11.50
CA GLU A 34 -7.82 -2.59 12.58
C GLU A 34 -7.25 -1.71 13.70
N ARG A 35 -5.94 -1.44 13.68
CA ARG A 35 -5.23 -0.54 14.62
C ARG A 35 -5.23 -1.02 16.07
N ARG A 36 -5.36 -2.32 16.29
CA ARG A 36 -5.37 -2.91 17.63
C ARG A 36 -3.95 -2.97 18.22
N GLY A 37 -3.86 -3.07 19.54
CA GLY A 37 -2.57 -3.14 20.22
C GLY A 37 -1.95 -4.54 20.18
N LEU A 38 -0.61 -4.64 20.19
CA LEU A 38 0.10 -5.93 20.26
C LEU A 38 -0.34 -6.79 21.46
N THR A 39 -0.59 -6.16 22.60
CA THR A 39 -1.04 -6.86 23.82
C THR A 39 -2.43 -7.44 23.67
N GLU A 40 -3.33 -6.69 23.02
CA GLU A 40 -4.73 -7.06 22.83
C GLU A 40 -4.86 -8.24 21.87
N VAL A 41 -4.20 -8.15 20.71
CA VAL A 41 -4.18 -9.20 19.69
C VAL A 41 -3.50 -10.47 20.23
N ALA A 42 -2.42 -10.34 21.00
CA ALA A 42 -1.75 -11.48 21.62
C ALA A 42 -2.67 -12.23 22.59
N ALA A 43 -3.44 -11.49 23.40
CA ALA A 43 -4.37 -12.07 24.36
C ALA A 43 -5.53 -12.81 23.68
N GLU A 44 -6.12 -12.24 22.63
CA GLU A 44 -7.23 -12.87 21.89
C GLU A 44 -6.82 -14.18 21.21
N HIS A 45 -5.62 -14.21 20.63
CA HIS A 45 -5.12 -15.40 19.95
C HIS A 45 -4.40 -16.38 20.88
N GLY A 46 -4.28 -16.08 22.18
CA GLY A 46 -3.62 -16.95 23.15
C GLY A 46 -2.13 -17.16 22.90
N VAL A 47 -1.44 -16.16 22.31
CA VAL A 47 -0.02 -16.24 21.95
C VAL A 47 0.81 -15.14 22.60
N THR A 48 2.13 -15.24 22.49
CA THR A 48 3.04 -14.20 22.98
C THR A 48 3.04 -12.98 22.05
N LYS A 49 3.33 -11.79 22.61
CA LYS A 49 3.49 -10.55 21.82
C LYS A 49 4.56 -10.67 20.73
N GLN A 50 5.61 -11.46 20.99
CA GLN A 50 6.66 -11.75 20.00
C GLN A 50 6.11 -12.48 18.78
N ARG A 51 5.18 -13.43 18.96
CA ARG A 51 4.56 -14.17 17.86
C ARG A 51 3.74 -13.25 16.95
N VAL A 52 2.96 -12.35 17.56
CA VAL A 52 2.20 -11.32 16.82
C VAL A 52 3.16 -10.39 16.08
N PHE A 53 4.23 -9.94 16.73
CA PHE A 53 5.23 -9.08 16.13
C PHE A 53 5.88 -9.71 14.89
N LEU A 54 6.25 -11.00 14.94
CA LEU A 54 6.81 -11.71 13.80
C LEU A 54 5.85 -11.80 12.61
N ALA A 55 4.55 -12.02 12.87
CA ALA A 55 3.54 -12.02 11.82
C ALA A 55 3.44 -10.64 11.14
N VAL A 56 3.43 -9.57 11.93
CA VAL A 56 3.39 -8.19 11.43
C VAL A 56 4.65 -7.84 10.62
N GLU A 57 5.83 -8.21 11.11
CA GLU A 57 7.10 -7.95 10.40
C GLU A 57 7.20 -8.71 9.08
N SER A 58 6.66 -9.93 8.99
CA SER A 58 6.60 -10.67 7.72
C SER A 58 5.81 -9.91 6.65
N VAL A 59 4.67 -9.31 7.01
CA VAL A 59 3.86 -8.51 6.07
C VAL A 59 4.58 -7.20 5.73
N ARG A 60 5.23 -6.55 6.70
CA ARG A 60 5.98 -5.31 6.46
C ARG A 60 7.16 -5.52 5.52
N LYS A 61 7.90 -6.62 5.68
CA LYS A 61 9.01 -6.96 4.79
C LYS A 61 8.52 -7.14 3.37
N GLU A 62 7.43 -7.88 3.18
CA GLU A 62 6.83 -8.08 1.86
C GLU A 62 6.28 -6.79 1.25
N TYR A 63 5.69 -5.92 2.08
CA TYR A 63 5.28 -4.59 1.64
C TYR A 63 6.46 -3.74 1.17
N SER A 64 7.56 -3.72 1.93
CA SER A 64 8.78 -3.00 1.54
C SER A 64 9.35 -3.53 0.23
N ASN A 65 9.45 -4.86 0.09
CA ASN A 65 9.88 -5.51 -1.15
C ASN A 65 8.95 -5.15 -2.33
N SER A 66 7.63 -5.10 -2.09
CA SER A 66 6.68 -4.71 -3.13
C SER A 66 6.81 -3.24 -3.53
N LEU A 67 7.25 -2.35 -2.63
CA LEU A 67 7.55 -0.96 -2.97
C LEU A 67 8.86 -0.85 -3.75
N GLU A 68 9.89 -1.61 -3.39
CA GLU A 68 11.14 -1.70 -4.14
C GLU A 68 10.95 -2.28 -5.54
N GLN A 69 9.95 -3.16 -5.71
CA GLN A 69 9.55 -3.74 -7.00
C GLN A 69 8.61 -2.85 -7.83
N CYS A 70 8.13 -1.72 -7.30
CA CYS A 70 7.52 -0.68 -8.13
C CYS A 70 8.62 0.04 -8.91
N GLY A 71 9.13 -0.60 -9.97
CA GLY A 71 10.03 0.05 -10.92
C GLY A 71 9.30 1.19 -11.62
N SER A 72 9.92 2.37 -11.66
CA SER A 72 9.48 3.45 -12.53
C SER A 72 9.79 3.05 -13.97
N LEU A 73 8.76 2.83 -14.78
CA LEU A 73 8.92 2.65 -16.22
C LEU A 73 8.80 4.01 -16.91
N ALA A 74 9.89 4.48 -17.52
CA ALA A 74 9.85 5.60 -18.46
C ALA A 74 9.41 5.05 -19.82
N VAL A 75 8.32 5.57 -20.36
CA VAL A 75 7.79 5.18 -21.68
C VAL A 75 7.79 6.42 -22.57
N GLU A 76 8.45 6.34 -23.72
CA GLU A 76 8.30 7.32 -24.79
C GLU A 76 7.06 6.96 -25.61
N LEU A 77 6.13 7.90 -25.75
CA LEU A 77 4.88 7.72 -26.49
C LEU A 77 4.77 8.82 -27.53
N GLU A 78 4.48 8.45 -28.78
CA GLU A 78 4.03 9.40 -29.79
C GLU A 78 2.55 9.72 -29.54
N LEU A 79 2.29 10.95 -29.07
CA LEU A 79 0.95 11.40 -28.71
C LEU A 79 0.50 12.54 -29.63
N PRO A 80 -0.77 12.57 -30.04
CA PRO A 80 -1.37 13.76 -30.64
C PRO A 80 -1.23 14.98 -29.72
N HIS A 81 -0.98 16.17 -30.28
CA HIS A 81 -0.83 17.40 -29.49
C HIS A 81 -2.02 17.69 -28.56
N THR A 82 -3.23 17.28 -28.95
CA THR A 82 -4.44 17.39 -28.12
C THR A 82 -4.37 16.62 -26.81
N LEU A 83 -3.51 15.61 -26.72
CA LEU A 83 -3.28 14.81 -25.51
C LEU A 83 -1.94 15.14 -24.83
N ALA A 84 -0.90 15.46 -25.62
CA ALA A 84 0.42 15.75 -25.09
C ALA A 84 0.43 16.96 -24.12
N ALA A 85 -0.20 18.08 -24.51
CA ALA A 85 -0.19 19.30 -23.69
C ALA A 85 -0.98 19.16 -22.37
N PRO A 86 -2.19 18.56 -22.34
CA PRO A 86 -2.88 18.28 -21.08
C PRO A 86 -2.13 17.29 -20.16
N LEU A 87 -1.46 16.29 -20.73
CA LEU A 87 -0.64 15.34 -19.96
C LEU A 87 0.55 16.03 -19.29
N GLU A 88 1.24 16.91 -20.00
CA GLU A 88 2.34 17.70 -19.45
C GLU A 88 1.87 18.61 -18.31
N GLN A 89 0.75 19.32 -18.51
CA GLN A 89 0.16 20.14 -17.45
C GLN A 89 -0.27 19.32 -16.23
N PHE A 90 -0.80 18.11 -16.45
CA PHE A 90 -1.16 17.21 -15.37
C PHE A 90 0.06 16.76 -14.57
N VAL A 91 1.15 16.37 -15.23
CA VAL A 91 2.40 15.96 -14.55
C VAL A 91 2.96 17.10 -13.70
N LEU A 92 3.01 18.32 -14.25
CA LEU A 92 3.47 19.51 -13.51
C LEU A 92 2.58 19.81 -12.30
N ALA A 93 1.26 19.73 -12.46
CA ALA A 93 0.31 19.91 -11.36
C ALA A 93 0.42 18.80 -10.31
N LEU A 94 0.72 17.58 -10.74
CA LEU A 94 0.98 16.46 -9.85
C LEU A 94 2.23 16.74 -9.02
N ASP A 95 3.34 17.13 -9.64
CA ASP A 95 4.60 17.39 -8.93
C ASP A 95 4.51 18.55 -7.93
N ALA A 96 3.80 19.63 -8.30
CA ALA A 96 3.56 20.79 -7.46
C ALA A 96 2.68 20.50 -6.22
N GLN A 97 1.98 19.36 -6.17
CA GLN A 97 1.11 19.02 -5.06
C GLN A 97 1.90 18.40 -3.88
N GLU A 98 1.96 19.10 -2.76
CA GLU A 98 2.72 18.63 -1.58
C GLU A 98 2.00 17.51 -0.82
N SER A 99 0.66 17.46 -0.90
CA SER A 99 -0.13 16.43 -0.24
C SER A 99 -0.15 15.11 -1.04
N GLY A 100 0.46 14.08 -0.46
CA GLY A 100 0.43 12.73 -1.03
C GLY A 100 -0.98 12.15 -1.18
N GLU A 101 -1.93 12.50 -0.31
CA GLU A 101 -3.32 12.05 -0.43
C GLU A 101 -4.03 12.69 -1.64
N LEU A 102 -3.78 13.97 -1.91
CA LEU A 102 -4.32 14.67 -3.07
C LEU A 102 -3.71 14.17 -4.37
N LYS A 103 -2.38 13.91 -4.40
CA LYS A 103 -1.71 13.25 -5.53
C LYS A 103 -2.41 11.93 -5.90
N LEU A 104 -2.67 11.09 -4.89
CA LEU A 104 -3.30 9.79 -5.09
C LEU A 104 -4.77 9.91 -5.57
N ALA A 105 -5.51 10.91 -5.09
CA ALA A 105 -6.87 11.19 -5.53
C ALA A 105 -6.93 11.69 -6.98
N MET A 106 -5.98 12.54 -7.40
CA MET A 106 -5.86 13.04 -8.78
C MET A 106 -5.61 11.91 -9.77
N VAL A 107 -4.66 11.01 -9.47
CA VAL A 107 -4.37 9.84 -10.32
C VAL A 107 -5.58 8.91 -10.43
N ARG A 108 -6.31 8.67 -9.34
CA ARG A 108 -7.51 7.82 -9.36
C ARG A 108 -8.63 8.36 -10.24
N ARG A 109 -8.85 9.67 -10.24
CA ARG A 109 -9.87 10.30 -11.11
C ARG A 109 -9.57 10.09 -12.59
N LEU A 110 -8.29 10.08 -12.96
CA LEU A 110 -7.86 9.87 -14.33
C LEU A 110 -8.08 8.41 -14.80
N ALA A 111 -7.90 7.45 -13.89
CA ALA A 111 -8.17 6.03 -14.16
C ALA A 111 -9.66 5.70 -14.33
N VAL A 112 -10.55 6.41 -13.61
CA VAL A 112 -12.02 6.21 -13.71
C VAL A 112 -12.59 6.81 -15.00
N ALA A 113 -11.93 7.81 -15.60
CA ALA A 113 -12.35 8.40 -16.87
C ALA A 113 -12.12 7.50 -18.09
N LEU A 114 -11.52 6.31 -17.91
CA LEU A 114 -11.20 5.33 -18.95
C LEU A 114 -12.10 4.08 -18.91
N GLU A 115 -13.07 4.02 -17.99
CA GLU A 115 -14.20 3.06 -18.02
C GLU A 115 -15.42 3.69 -18.71
#